data_AF-A0A2M9ZS60-F1
#
_entry.id   AF-A0A2M9ZS60-F1
#
_cell.length_a   1.000
_cell.length_b   1.000
_cell.length_c   1.000
_cell.angle_alpha   90.00
_cell.angle_beta   90.00
_cell.angle_gamma   90.00
#
_symmetry.space_group_name_H-M   'P 1'
#
loop_
_entity.id
_entity.type
_entity.pdbx_description
1 polymer ?
#
loop_
_entity_poly.entity_id
_entity_poly.type
_entity_poly.pdbx_seq_one_letter_code
_entity_poly.pdbx_strand_id
1 'polypeptide(L)'
;MKTAPNSTYFKRLTLILLAAFVIRCGTSGEGLNPFLLLGLGQGGKPTSENAQLLIQVTDAKTGSPLILSNGFQVSFSGSGSDRIIDESGSSITSISGNQGIVSVRLKSGVNPNNDSPIHLKVTVKADGYIHGGQSVLLSSKQTTIQIPVVNTVFPPTGVTVKKLSSGTTNGSGQLSSPVTLVGEADPGSGIQLQVSIPNGTILTDSQGDSLTGALTATLAQFNHSSVNSLLSFPGGISGRHLK
;
A
#
# COMPACT_ATOMS: atom_id res chain seq x y z
N MET A 1 -6.38 -51.96 2.19
CA MET A 1 -6.61 -50.63 1.59
C MET A 1 -6.21 -49.57 2.60
N LYS A 2 -5.21 -48.75 2.27
CA LYS A 2 -4.62 -47.74 3.16
C LYS A 2 -5.23 -46.38 2.78
N THR A 3 -6.15 -45.87 3.59
CA THR A 3 -6.78 -44.56 3.39
C THR A 3 -5.74 -43.46 3.57
N ALA A 4 -5.54 -42.65 2.53
CA ALA A 4 -4.67 -41.48 2.57
C ALA A 4 -5.31 -40.37 3.43
N PRO A 5 -4.52 -39.60 4.21
CA PRO A 5 -5.03 -38.47 4.98
C PRO A 5 -5.33 -37.29 4.04
N ASN A 6 -6.58 -36.81 4.08
CA ASN A 6 -6.98 -35.56 3.46
C ASN A 6 -6.28 -34.38 4.16
N SER A 7 -5.27 -33.83 3.52
CA SER A 7 -4.64 -32.57 3.93
C SER A 7 -5.49 -31.40 3.44
N THR A 8 -6.29 -30.82 4.34
CA THR A 8 -7.06 -29.60 4.07
C THR A 8 -6.12 -28.40 4.16
N TYR A 9 -5.62 -27.93 3.02
CA TYR A 9 -4.82 -26.70 2.95
C TYR A 9 -5.70 -25.48 3.26
N PHE A 10 -5.54 -24.89 4.44
CA PHE A 10 -6.11 -23.59 4.79
C PHE A 10 -5.35 -22.48 4.06
N LYS A 11 -5.84 -22.02 2.91
CA LYS A 11 -5.38 -20.77 2.29
C LYS A 11 -6.00 -19.59 3.06
N ARG A 12 -5.19 -18.88 3.84
CA ARG A 12 -5.60 -17.62 4.47
C ARG A 12 -5.52 -16.49 3.45
N LEU A 13 -6.66 -16.00 2.98
CA LEU A 13 -6.70 -14.76 2.20
C LEU A 13 -7.11 -13.60 3.11
N THR A 14 -6.36 -12.51 3.02
CA THR A 14 -6.71 -11.23 3.64
C THR A 14 -7.35 -10.34 2.57
N LEU A 15 -8.67 -10.20 2.59
CA LEU A 15 -9.36 -9.19 1.79
C LEU A 15 -9.26 -7.85 2.53
N ILE A 16 -8.56 -6.88 1.94
CA ILE A 16 -8.47 -5.50 2.43
C ILE A 16 -9.43 -4.67 1.59
N LEU A 17 -10.59 -4.33 2.15
CA LEU A 17 -11.53 -3.42 1.50
C LEU A 17 -11.27 -2.00 2.02
N LEU A 18 -10.76 -1.12 1.15
CA LEU A 18 -10.60 0.30 1.44
C LEU A 18 -11.88 1.03 1.04
N ALA A 19 -12.66 1.50 2.01
CA ALA A 19 -13.78 2.39 1.76
C ALA A 19 -13.41 3.80 2.27
N ALA A 20 -13.38 4.77 1.37
CA ALA A 20 -13.18 6.18 1.70
C ALA A 20 -14.46 6.94 1.38
N PHE A 21 -15.07 7.54 2.41
CA PHE A 21 -16.20 8.44 2.27
C PHE A 21 -15.71 9.86 2.60
N VAL A 22 -15.74 10.76 1.61
CA VAL A 22 -15.30 12.15 1.78
C VAL A 22 -16.54 13.04 1.79
N ILE A 23 -16.93 13.54 2.96
CA ILE A 23 -17.88 14.65 3.10
C ILE A 23 -17.09 15.83 3.67
N ARG A 24 -17.12 16.98 3.00
CA ARG A 24 -16.19 18.09 3.24
C ARG A 24 -16.84 19.22 4.04
N CYS A 25 -16.13 19.69 5.07
CA CYS A 25 -16.13 21.07 5.55
C CYS A 25 -14.67 21.45 5.84
N GLY A 26 -14.20 22.59 5.32
CA GLY A 26 -12.77 22.88 5.18
C GLY A 26 -12.11 23.57 6.38
N THR A 27 -10.79 23.38 6.53
CA THR A 27 -9.73 24.42 6.57
C THR A 27 -8.35 23.78 6.70
N SER A 28 -7.34 24.50 6.21
CA SER A 28 -5.98 24.07 5.86
C SER A 28 -4.96 24.15 6.99
N GLY A 29 -3.96 23.27 6.98
CA GLY A 29 -2.68 23.45 7.68
C GLY A 29 -1.68 22.35 7.31
N GLU A 30 -0.58 22.72 6.63
CA GLU A 30 0.52 21.81 6.31
C GLU A 30 1.62 21.87 7.39
N GLY A 31 2.15 20.71 7.78
CA GLY A 31 3.35 20.58 8.62
C GLY A 31 4.36 19.67 7.91
N LEU A 32 5.55 20.21 7.62
CA LEU A 32 6.66 19.49 7.02
C LEU A 32 7.55 18.87 8.11
N ASN A 33 7.89 17.59 7.98
CA ASN A 33 8.97 16.94 8.75
C ASN A 33 10.24 16.92 7.90
N PRO A 34 11.35 17.57 8.32
CA PRO A 34 12.62 17.46 7.62
C PRO A 34 13.43 16.27 8.15
N PHE A 35 13.48 15.18 7.39
CA PHE A 35 14.53 14.15 7.55
C PHE A 35 15.60 14.39 6.48
N LEU A 36 16.75 14.93 6.90
CA LEU A 36 17.92 15.16 6.04
C LEU A 36 18.78 13.89 6.04
N LEU A 37 18.77 13.14 4.93
CA LEU A 37 19.70 12.03 4.72
C LEU A 37 20.97 12.55 4.03
N LEU A 38 22.08 12.62 4.76
CA LEU A 38 23.40 12.94 4.20
C LEU A 38 24.00 11.67 3.57
N GLY A 39 23.95 11.57 2.25
CA GLY A 39 24.68 10.55 1.51
C GLY A 39 26.16 10.93 1.35
N LEU A 40 27.06 10.14 1.95
CA LEU A 40 28.50 10.21 1.68
C LEU A 40 28.80 9.39 0.41
N GLY A 41 29.15 10.07 -0.68
CA GLY A 41 29.63 9.46 -1.92
C GLY A 41 31.07 9.89 -2.23
N GLN A 42 31.97 8.92 -2.34
CA GLN A 42 33.36 9.08 -2.80
C GLN A 42 33.39 9.49 -4.28
N GLY A 43 34.22 10.48 -4.62
CA GLY A 43 34.29 11.11 -5.94
C GLY A 43 34.74 10.17 -7.07
N GLY A 44 33.79 9.72 -7.89
CA GLY A 44 34.02 9.19 -9.23
C GLY A 44 33.45 10.14 -10.28
N LYS A 45 34.05 10.19 -11.48
CA LYS A 45 33.51 10.97 -12.62
C LYS A 45 32.06 10.55 -12.92
N PRO A 46 31.12 11.48 -13.14
CA PRO A 46 29.72 11.15 -13.42
C PRO A 46 29.60 10.53 -14.81
N THR A 47 29.63 9.20 -14.89
CA THR A 47 29.14 8.47 -16.06
C THR A 47 27.62 8.61 -16.06
N SER A 48 27.05 9.22 -17.12
CA SER A 48 25.64 9.61 -17.25
C SER A 48 24.70 8.89 -16.28
N GLU A 49 24.49 9.48 -15.11
CA GLU A 49 23.79 8.78 -14.04
C GLU A 49 22.34 8.57 -14.44
N ASN A 50 21.92 7.32 -14.45
CA ASN A 50 20.53 6.94 -14.53
C ASN A 50 19.73 7.72 -13.49
N ALA A 51 18.57 8.23 -13.87
CA ALA A 51 17.69 8.86 -12.90
C ALA A 51 17.34 7.86 -11.77
N GLN A 52 17.23 8.34 -10.54
CA GLN A 52 17.09 7.55 -9.33
C GLN A 52 15.77 7.88 -8.61
N LEU A 53 15.12 6.84 -8.12
CA LEU A 53 13.96 6.92 -7.24
C LEU A 53 14.33 6.29 -5.89
N LEU A 54 14.37 7.12 -4.86
CA LEU A 54 14.53 6.71 -3.48
C LEU A 54 13.16 6.59 -2.81
N ILE A 55 12.89 5.46 -2.18
CA ILE A 55 11.59 5.12 -1.61
C ILE A 55 11.80 4.87 -0.12
N GLN A 56 11.24 5.74 0.70
CA GLN A 56 11.23 5.59 2.15
C GLN A 56 9.92 4.92 2.55
N VAL A 57 10.01 3.77 3.18
CA VAL A 57 8.87 3.05 3.75
C VAL A 57 8.86 3.31 5.25
N THR A 58 7.79 3.91 5.76
CA THR A 58 7.70 4.32 7.16
C THR A 58 6.47 3.74 7.85
N ASP A 59 6.57 3.49 9.15
CA ASP A 59 5.38 3.25 9.97
C ASP A 59 4.57 4.54 10.06
N ALA A 60 3.28 4.47 9.70
CA ALA A 60 2.43 5.65 9.60
C ALA A 60 2.12 6.31 10.96
N LYS A 61 2.26 5.59 12.07
CA LYS A 61 2.00 6.11 13.41
C LYS A 61 3.21 6.85 13.96
N THR A 62 4.41 6.29 13.75
CA THR A 62 5.64 6.84 14.32
C THR A 62 6.42 7.73 13.35
N GLY A 63 6.15 7.63 12.05
CA GLY A 63 6.95 8.26 11.00
C GLY A 63 8.34 7.65 10.83
N SER A 64 8.70 6.62 11.59
CA SER A 64 10.03 6.01 11.57
C SER A 64 10.18 5.03 10.40
N PRO A 65 11.41 4.80 9.91
CA PRO A 65 11.69 3.77 8.90
C PRO A 65 11.14 2.41 9.32
N LEU A 66 10.51 1.71 8.37
CA LEU A 66 9.95 0.38 8.61
C LEU A 66 11.05 -0.67 8.64
N ILE A 67 11.39 -1.15 9.83
CA ILE A 67 12.40 -2.19 10.06
C ILE A 67 11.68 -3.50 10.41
N LEU A 68 11.79 -4.51 9.54
CA LEU A 68 11.12 -5.81 9.70
C LEU A 68 12.09 -6.96 9.42
N SER A 69 12.11 -7.97 10.29
CA SER A 69 12.97 -9.16 10.11
C SER A 69 12.69 -9.91 8.82
N ASN A 70 11.41 -9.98 8.43
CA ASN A 70 10.95 -10.63 7.19
C ASN A 70 10.92 -9.67 5.99
N GLY A 71 11.28 -8.39 6.21
CA GLY A 71 11.25 -7.35 5.20
C GLY A 71 9.85 -6.93 4.76
N PHE A 72 9.84 -6.17 3.67
CA PHE A 72 8.68 -5.69 2.93
C PHE A 72 8.99 -5.76 1.43
N GLN A 73 7.95 -5.75 0.61
CA GLN A 73 8.05 -5.73 -0.85
C GLN A 73 7.54 -4.40 -1.39
N VAL A 74 8.30 -3.80 -2.29
CA VAL A 74 7.91 -2.63 -3.09
C VAL A 74 7.65 -3.09 -4.51
N SER A 75 6.49 -2.75 -5.08
CA SER A 75 6.10 -3.11 -6.43
C SER A 75 5.81 -1.88 -7.28
N PHE A 76 6.16 -1.96 -8.56
CA PHE A 76 6.06 -0.90 -9.54
C PHE A 76 5.02 -1.25 -10.62
N SER A 77 4.14 -0.30 -10.92
CA SER A 77 3.12 -0.44 -11.98
C SER A 77 2.87 0.91 -12.66
N GLY A 78 2.04 0.93 -13.71
CA GLY A 78 1.74 2.14 -14.49
C GLY A 78 2.55 2.22 -15.79
N SER A 79 2.35 3.30 -16.56
CA SER A 79 2.92 3.41 -17.91
C SER A 79 4.45 3.55 -17.96
N GLY A 80 5.09 3.84 -16.82
CA GLY A 80 6.54 3.95 -16.71
C GLY A 80 7.24 2.76 -16.06
N SER A 81 6.52 1.73 -15.60
CA SER A 81 7.12 0.69 -14.75
C SER A 81 8.15 -0.18 -15.48
N ASP A 82 8.01 -0.33 -16.79
CA ASP A 82 8.95 -1.03 -17.66
C ASP A 82 10.33 -0.34 -17.76
N ARG A 83 10.45 0.90 -17.27
CA ARG A 83 11.69 1.68 -17.25
C ARG A 83 12.48 1.53 -15.95
N ILE A 84 11.97 0.78 -14.98
CA ILE A 84 12.60 0.60 -13.67
C ILE A 84 13.61 -0.55 -13.73
N ILE A 85 14.80 -0.28 -13.20
CA ILE A 85 15.89 -1.24 -13.04
C ILE A 85 16.43 -1.21 -11.61
N ASP A 86 17.03 -2.31 -11.18
CA ASP A 86 17.72 -2.41 -9.90
C ASP A 86 19.16 -1.81 -9.94
N GLU A 87 19.91 -2.00 -8.86
CA GLU A 87 21.31 -1.58 -8.74
C GLU A 87 22.29 -2.40 -9.60
N SER A 88 21.86 -3.55 -10.13
CA SER A 88 22.61 -4.34 -11.11
C SER A 88 22.33 -3.94 -12.57
N GLY A 89 21.23 -3.22 -12.83
CA GLY A 89 20.77 -2.85 -14.16
C GLY A 89 19.68 -3.75 -14.73
N SER A 90 19.18 -4.71 -13.95
CA SER A 90 18.14 -5.66 -14.36
C SER A 90 16.76 -5.00 -14.28
N SER A 91 15.89 -5.25 -15.27
CA SER A 91 14.50 -4.76 -15.22
C SER A 91 13.72 -5.49 -14.13
N ILE A 92 12.98 -4.74 -13.33
CA ILE A 92 12.24 -5.28 -12.17
C ILE A 92 10.81 -4.74 -12.12
N THR A 93 9.90 -5.57 -11.62
CA THR A 93 8.52 -5.16 -11.27
C THR A 93 8.32 -5.03 -9.76
N SER A 94 9.27 -5.54 -8.98
CA SER A 94 9.29 -5.45 -7.52
C SER A 94 10.70 -5.59 -6.96
N ILE A 95 10.91 -5.09 -5.76
CA ILE A 95 12.15 -5.21 -4.99
C ILE A 95 11.80 -5.36 -3.49
N SER A 96 12.59 -6.16 -2.77
CA SER A 96 12.42 -6.35 -1.34
C SER A 96 13.35 -5.43 -0.55
N GLY A 97 12.92 -5.00 0.64
CA GLY A 97 13.73 -4.22 1.57
C GLY A 97 13.41 -4.59 3.02
N ASN A 98 14.27 -4.19 3.97
CA ASN A 98 14.06 -4.46 5.40
C ASN A 98 14.53 -3.32 6.33
N GLN A 99 15.06 -2.22 5.79
CA GLN A 99 15.58 -1.08 6.54
C GLN A 99 14.83 0.23 6.26
N GLY A 100 13.54 0.13 5.88
CA GLY A 100 12.69 1.27 5.56
C GLY A 100 13.13 2.11 4.35
N ILE A 101 14.13 1.70 3.59
CA ILE A 101 14.61 2.42 2.40
C ILE A 101 14.87 1.43 1.27
N VAL A 102 14.45 1.81 0.06
CA VAL A 102 14.71 1.10 -1.19
C VAL A 102 15.13 2.13 -2.24
N SER A 103 16.16 1.80 -3.02
CA SER A 103 16.63 2.61 -4.14
C SER A 103 16.45 1.83 -5.44
N VAL A 104 15.90 2.49 -6.45
CA VAL A 104 15.84 1.96 -7.82
C VAL A 104 16.28 3.02 -8.81
N ARG A 105 16.65 2.58 -10.01
CA ARG A 105 17.10 3.47 -11.09
C ARG A 105 16.18 3.35 -12.29
N LEU A 106 16.23 4.33 -13.17
CA LEU A 106 15.64 4.26 -14.50
C LEU A 106 16.65 3.71 -15.50
N LYS A 107 16.17 3.05 -16.56
CA LYS A 107 17.01 2.60 -17.68
C LYS A 107 17.83 3.76 -18.26
N SER A 108 19.01 3.44 -18.79
CA SER A 108 19.86 4.43 -19.47
C SER A 108 19.10 5.13 -20.61
N GLY A 109 19.34 6.43 -20.77
CA GLY A 109 18.65 7.29 -21.73
C GLY A 109 17.26 7.76 -21.28
N VAL A 110 16.71 7.24 -20.18
CA VAL A 110 15.43 7.72 -19.62
C VAL A 110 15.70 8.93 -18.73
N ASN A 111 15.33 10.12 -19.23
CA ASN A 111 15.53 11.40 -18.52
C ASN A 111 14.18 12.09 -18.22
N PRO A 112 13.51 11.74 -17.10
CA PRO A 112 12.28 12.41 -16.69
C PRO A 112 12.50 13.91 -16.51
N ASN A 113 11.57 14.70 -17.03
CA ASN A 113 11.55 16.15 -16.92
C ASN A 113 10.09 16.66 -16.91
N ASN A 114 9.89 17.97 -16.78
CA ASN A 114 8.53 18.53 -16.71
C ASN A 114 7.73 18.37 -18.02
N ASP A 115 8.39 18.33 -19.18
CA ASP A 115 7.75 18.18 -20.49
C ASP A 115 7.51 16.71 -20.85
N SER A 116 8.20 15.78 -20.19
CA SER A 116 8.10 14.34 -20.40
C SER A 116 8.25 13.59 -19.08
N PRO A 117 7.26 13.71 -18.17
CA PRO A 117 7.32 13.03 -16.89
C PRO A 117 6.99 11.54 -17.03
N ILE A 118 7.36 10.76 -16.02
CA ILE A 118 7.07 9.33 -15.96
C ILE A 118 6.06 9.08 -14.86
N HIS A 119 4.97 8.40 -15.22
CA HIS A 119 3.91 8.03 -14.30
C HIS A 119 4.14 6.62 -13.77
N LEU A 120 4.29 6.52 -12.45
CA LEU A 120 4.43 5.25 -11.74
C LEU A 120 3.38 5.14 -10.66
N LYS A 121 2.98 3.91 -10.35
CA LYS A 121 2.30 3.58 -9.11
C LYS A 121 3.23 2.66 -8.31
N VAL A 122 3.64 3.14 -7.15
CA VAL A 122 4.48 2.40 -6.21
C VAL A 122 3.59 1.86 -5.10
N THR A 123 3.66 0.57 -4.83
CA THR A 123 2.87 -0.10 -3.79
C THR A 123 3.81 -0.81 -2.83
N VAL A 124 3.51 -0.77 -1.53
CA VAL A 124 4.28 -1.43 -0.49
C VAL A 124 3.41 -2.48 0.20
N LYS A 125 3.94 -3.69 0.32
CA LYS A 125 3.36 -4.80 1.07
C LYS A 125 4.31 -5.19 2.20
N ALA A 126 3.77 -5.26 3.41
CA ALA A 126 4.49 -5.69 4.60
C ALA A 126 3.54 -6.48 5.52
N ASP A 127 4.02 -7.60 6.08
CA ASP A 127 3.22 -8.43 6.96
C ASP A 127 2.87 -7.69 8.25
N GLY A 128 1.59 -7.75 8.65
CA GLY A 128 1.09 -7.01 9.81
C GLY A 128 0.73 -5.56 9.53
N TYR A 129 0.86 -5.09 8.28
CA TYR A 129 0.51 -3.75 7.86
C TYR A 129 -0.56 -3.76 6.76
N ILE A 130 -1.34 -2.68 6.69
CA ILE A 130 -2.18 -2.38 5.53
C ILE A 130 -1.26 -1.95 4.39
N HIS A 131 -1.51 -2.46 3.19
CA HIS A 131 -0.72 -2.08 2.01
C HIS A 131 -0.77 -0.57 1.78
N GLY A 132 0.40 0.04 1.65
CA GLY A 132 0.56 1.44 1.27
C GLY A 132 0.77 1.56 -0.24
N GLY A 133 0.56 2.75 -0.77
CA GLY A 133 0.93 3.02 -2.15
C GLY A 133 0.75 4.48 -2.50
N GLN A 134 1.36 4.90 -3.60
CA GLN A 134 1.26 6.26 -4.11
C GLN A 134 1.46 6.28 -5.62
N SER A 135 0.70 7.13 -6.31
CA SER A 135 0.97 7.51 -7.69
C SER A 135 2.08 8.56 -7.70
N VAL A 136 3.17 8.29 -8.39
CA VAL A 136 4.38 9.10 -8.43
C VAL A 136 4.57 9.65 -9.83
N LEU A 137 4.82 10.95 -9.90
CA LEU A 137 5.20 11.64 -11.13
C LEU A 137 6.69 11.94 -11.05
N LEU A 138 7.51 11.20 -11.80
CA LEU A 138 8.93 11.49 -11.90
C LEU A 138 9.14 12.56 -12.97
N SER A 139 9.59 13.74 -12.55
CA SER A 139 9.93 14.86 -13.46
C SER A 139 11.34 15.41 -13.20
N SER A 140 12.16 14.67 -12.46
CA SER A 140 13.55 15.00 -12.13
C SER A 140 14.44 13.77 -12.12
N LYS A 141 15.76 13.98 -12.28
CA LYS A 141 16.76 12.89 -12.21
C LYS A 141 16.86 12.23 -10.84
N GLN A 142 16.50 12.93 -9.77
CA GLN A 142 16.48 12.39 -8.42
C GLN A 142 15.12 12.69 -7.82
N THR A 143 14.39 11.64 -7.45
CA THR A 143 13.11 11.76 -6.77
C THR A 143 13.17 10.95 -5.49
N THR A 144 12.68 11.53 -4.40
CA THR A 144 12.46 10.82 -3.14
C THR A 144 10.97 10.83 -2.83
N ILE A 145 10.44 9.67 -2.47
CA ILE A 145 9.06 9.52 -2.02
C ILE A 145 9.04 8.85 -0.65
N GLN A 146 8.01 9.13 0.13
CA GLN A 146 7.74 8.45 1.39
C GLN A 146 6.38 7.75 1.28
N ILE A 147 6.35 6.46 1.59
CA ILE A 147 5.15 5.63 1.59
C ILE A 147 4.89 5.17 3.03
N PRO A 148 3.95 5.83 3.75
CA PRO A 148 3.54 5.37 5.06
C PRO A 148 2.71 4.08 4.93
N VAL A 149 2.94 3.13 5.83
CA VAL A 149 2.13 1.91 5.97
C VAL A 149 1.51 1.85 7.36
N VAL A 150 0.27 1.39 7.44
CA VAL A 150 -0.50 1.38 8.71
C VAL A 150 -0.33 0.04 9.41
N ASN A 151 0.19 0.06 10.62
CA ASN A 151 0.25 -1.13 11.48
C ASN A 151 -1.16 -1.59 11.86
N THR A 152 -1.48 -2.87 11.64
CA THR A 152 -2.82 -3.42 11.89
C THR A 152 -3.14 -3.64 13.37
N VAL A 153 -2.14 -3.61 14.24
CA VAL A 153 -2.28 -3.76 15.70
C VAL A 153 -2.22 -2.39 16.39
N PHE A 154 -1.35 -1.51 15.90
CA PHE A 154 -1.13 -0.18 16.48
C PHE A 154 -1.33 0.92 15.43
N PRO A 155 -2.56 1.13 14.94
CA PRO A 155 -2.80 2.13 13.89
C PRO A 155 -2.58 3.57 14.40
N PRO A 156 -2.35 4.53 13.49
CA PRO A 156 -2.28 5.96 13.80
C PRO A 156 -3.59 6.50 14.40
N THR A 157 -3.51 7.65 15.08
CA THR A 157 -4.71 8.34 15.59
C THR A 157 -5.71 8.64 14.47
N GLY A 158 -6.98 8.30 14.70
CA GLY A 158 -8.04 8.45 13.70
C GLY A 158 -8.03 7.37 12.61
N VAL A 159 -7.28 6.29 12.80
CA VAL A 159 -7.39 5.07 12.00
C VAL A 159 -7.82 3.93 12.92
N THR A 160 -8.91 3.24 12.59
CA THR A 160 -9.34 2.02 13.28
C THR A 160 -9.15 0.83 12.35
N VAL A 161 -8.67 -0.28 12.89
CA VAL A 161 -8.42 -1.51 12.12
C VAL A 161 -9.06 -2.69 12.84
N LYS A 162 -9.87 -3.46 12.12
CA LYS A 162 -10.58 -4.60 12.67
C LYS A 162 -10.46 -5.81 11.76
N LYS A 163 -10.07 -6.94 12.34
CA LYS A 163 -10.13 -8.25 11.67
C LYS A 163 -11.50 -8.86 11.94
N LEU A 164 -12.16 -9.32 10.89
CA LEU A 164 -13.53 -9.81 10.93
C LEU A 164 -13.60 -11.17 10.23
N SER A 165 -14.35 -12.10 10.83
CA SER A 165 -14.79 -13.29 10.10
C SER A 165 -15.76 -12.83 9.02
N SER A 166 -15.46 -13.16 7.76
CA SER A 166 -16.20 -12.66 6.60
C SER A 166 -16.95 -13.77 5.88
N GLY A 167 -17.41 -14.79 6.61
CA GLY A 167 -18.22 -15.88 6.07
C GLY A 167 -17.43 -16.98 5.37
N THR A 168 -18.11 -17.75 4.52
CA THR A 168 -17.55 -18.90 3.80
C THR A 168 -17.99 -18.90 2.34
N THR A 169 -17.10 -19.33 1.45
CA THR A 169 -17.37 -19.55 0.03
C THR A 169 -17.37 -21.02 -0.33
N ASN A 170 -18.17 -21.37 -1.33
CA ASN A 170 -18.22 -22.71 -1.91
C ASN A 170 -17.08 -22.94 -2.93
N GLY A 171 -17.11 -24.07 -3.63
CA GLY A 171 -16.10 -24.45 -4.63
C GLY A 171 -16.01 -23.55 -5.86
N SER A 172 -17.03 -22.75 -6.17
CA SER A 172 -16.99 -21.73 -7.24
C SER A 172 -16.57 -20.35 -6.74
N GLY A 173 -16.25 -20.21 -5.45
CA GLY A 173 -15.91 -18.93 -4.82
C GLY A 173 -17.12 -18.08 -4.45
N GLN A 174 -18.32 -18.66 -4.50
CA GLN A 174 -19.56 -17.98 -4.21
C GLN A 174 -19.83 -17.93 -2.70
N LEU A 175 -20.16 -16.75 -2.16
CA LEU A 175 -20.54 -16.57 -0.76
C LEU A 175 -21.82 -17.33 -0.42
N SER A 176 -21.77 -18.12 0.64
CA SER A 176 -22.89 -18.98 1.09
C SER A 176 -23.97 -18.20 1.86
N SER A 177 -23.61 -17.06 2.45
CA SER A 177 -24.47 -16.19 3.24
C SER A 177 -24.04 -14.73 3.08
N PRO A 178 -24.93 -13.74 3.34
CA PRO A 178 -24.53 -12.35 3.31
C PRO A 178 -23.50 -12.07 4.40
N VAL A 179 -22.54 -11.20 4.10
CA VAL A 179 -21.48 -10.79 5.02
C VAL A 179 -21.68 -9.32 5.33
N THR A 180 -21.74 -8.99 6.62
CA THR A 180 -21.76 -7.60 7.07
C THR A 180 -20.52 -7.31 7.90
N LEU A 181 -19.67 -6.43 7.41
CA LEU A 181 -18.49 -5.95 8.10
C LEU A 181 -18.82 -4.61 8.74
N VAL A 182 -18.63 -4.51 10.05
CA VAL A 182 -18.92 -3.31 10.82
C VAL A 182 -17.64 -2.81 11.48
N GLY A 183 -17.25 -1.60 11.12
CA GLY A 183 -16.12 -0.88 11.69
C GLY A 183 -16.39 -0.43 13.12
N GLU A 184 -15.41 0.20 13.73
CA GLU A 184 -15.63 0.89 15.01
C GLU A 184 -16.21 2.27 14.75
N ALA A 185 -17.09 2.73 15.64
CA ALA A 185 -17.56 4.10 15.57
C ALA A 185 -16.37 5.04 15.76
N ASP A 186 -16.25 6.03 14.89
CA ASP A 186 -15.21 7.05 15.00
C ASP A 186 -15.41 7.84 16.31
N PRO A 187 -14.40 7.95 17.20
CA PRO A 187 -14.57 8.61 18.49
C PRO A 187 -14.96 10.10 18.40
N GLY A 188 -14.60 10.78 17.30
CA GLY A 188 -14.88 12.20 17.10
C GLY A 188 -16.28 12.49 16.55
N SER A 189 -16.74 11.67 15.59
CA SER A 189 -18.00 11.89 14.87
C SER A 189 -19.12 10.91 15.23
N GLY A 190 -18.79 9.80 15.90
CA GLY A 190 -19.71 8.68 16.14
C GLY A 190 -20.07 7.88 14.88
N ILE A 191 -19.53 8.25 13.71
CA ILE A 191 -19.85 7.60 12.43
C ILE A 191 -19.21 6.22 12.37
N GLN A 192 -20.01 5.22 12.03
CA GLN A 192 -19.58 3.84 11.87
C GLN A 192 -19.66 3.40 10.41
N LEU A 193 -18.58 2.82 9.89
CA LEU A 193 -18.58 2.22 8.57
C LEU A 193 -19.25 0.84 8.61
N GLN A 194 -20.18 0.60 7.69
CA GLN A 194 -20.75 -0.71 7.44
C GLN A 194 -20.58 -1.07 5.96
N VAL A 195 -20.09 -2.29 5.71
CA VAL A 195 -19.98 -2.88 4.38
C VAL A 195 -20.83 -4.13 4.36
N SER A 196 -21.77 -4.22 3.41
CA SER A 196 -22.57 -5.42 3.20
C SER A 196 -22.21 -6.05 1.86
N ILE A 197 -21.91 -7.35 1.88
CA ILE A 197 -21.65 -8.17 0.69
C ILE A 197 -22.79 -9.19 0.61
N PRO A 198 -23.63 -9.13 -0.43
CA PRO A 198 -24.73 -10.07 -0.60
C PRO A 198 -24.23 -11.52 -0.71
N ASN A 199 -25.08 -12.47 -0.31
CA ASN A 199 -24.86 -13.86 -0.68
C ASN A 199 -24.82 -14.00 -2.21
N GLY A 200 -24.21 -15.07 -2.69
CA GLY A 200 -24.11 -15.29 -4.13
C GLY A 200 -23.00 -14.49 -4.83
N THR A 201 -22.34 -13.55 -4.15
CA THR A 201 -21.16 -12.83 -4.66
C THR A 201 -20.01 -13.81 -4.89
N ILE A 202 -19.40 -13.79 -6.08
CA ILE A 202 -18.22 -14.59 -6.41
C ILE A 202 -16.98 -13.79 -6.05
N LEU A 203 -16.15 -14.36 -5.16
CA LEU A 203 -14.91 -13.75 -4.71
C LEU A 203 -13.73 -14.42 -5.41
N THR A 204 -12.89 -13.61 -6.06
CA THR A 204 -11.68 -14.07 -6.76
C THR A 204 -10.44 -13.37 -6.23
N ASP A 205 -9.27 -13.98 -6.42
CA ASP A 205 -7.99 -13.30 -6.19
C ASP A 205 -7.59 -12.40 -7.37
N SER A 206 -6.36 -11.85 -7.32
CA SER A 206 -5.84 -10.96 -8.36
C SER A 206 -5.58 -11.65 -9.70
N GLN A 207 -5.55 -12.98 -9.74
CA GLN A 207 -5.39 -13.77 -10.97
C GLN A 207 -6.73 -14.25 -11.52
N GLY A 208 -7.84 -13.94 -10.84
CA GLY A 208 -9.17 -14.38 -11.21
C GLY A 208 -9.54 -15.76 -10.66
N ASP A 209 -8.69 -16.36 -9.83
CA ASP A 209 -8.98 -17.67 -9.24
C ASP A 209 -10.02 -17.52 -8.12
N SER A 210 -11.02 -18.40 -8.10
CA SER A 210 -12.06 -18.43 -7.08
C SER A 210 -11.49 -18.70 -5.68
N LEU A 211 -11.91 -17.86 -4.73
CA LEU A 211 -11.54 -17.97 -3.32
C LEU A 211 -12.48 -18.92 -2.61
N THR A 212 -11.99 -20.03 -2.07
CA THR A 212 -12.82 -21.08 -1.47
C THR A 212 -12.56 -21.23 0.04
N GLY A 213 -13.58 -21.63 0.81
CA GLY A 213 -13.46 -21.93 2.23
C GLY A 213 -13.78 -20.73 3.16
N ALA A 214 -13.17 -20.74 4.36
CA ALA A 214 -13.40 -19.69 5.36
C ALA A 214 -12.62 -18.42 5.05
N LEU A 215 -13.30 -17.28 5.17
CA LEU A 215 -12.74 -15.98 4.81
C LEU A 215 -12.48 -15.11 6.03
N THR A 216 -11.42 -14.32 5.93
CA THR A 216 -11.10 -13.26 6.88
C THR A 216 -10.96 -11.93 6.15
N ALA A 217 -11.60 -10.89 6.67
CA ALA A 217 -11.47 -9.54 6.16
C ALA A 217 -10.73 -8.66 7.18
N THR A 218 -9.94 -7.71 6.67
CA THR A 218 -9.42 -6.60 7.47
C THR A 218 -10.11 -5.33 7.01
N LEU A 219 -10.88 -4.73 7.89
CA LEU A 219 -11.52 -3.44 7.66
C LEU A 219 -10.68 -2.36 8.31
N ALA A 220 -10.34 -1.33 7.54
CA ALA A 220 -9.64 -0.16 8.04
C ALA A 220 -10.45 1.09 7.73
N GLN A 221 -10.75 1.88 8.76
CA GLN A 221 -11.51 3.12 8.64
C GLN A 221 -10.61 4.31 8.96
N PHE A 222 -10.64 5.30 8.09
CA PHE A 222 -9.82 6.51 8.16
C PHE A 222 -10.72 7.70 8.45
N ASN A 223 -10.55 8.33 9.62
CA ASN A 223 -11.26 9.55 9.98
C ASN A 223 -10.76 10.75 9.16
N HIS A 224 -11.64 11.30 8.33
CA HIS A 224 -11.37 12.46 7.47
C HIS A 224 -11.03 13.76 8.23
N SER A 225 -11.39 13.86 9.51
CA SER A 225 -11.08 15.00 10.39
C SER A 225 -9.74 14.84 11.11
N SER A 226 -9.10 13.66 11.06
CA SER A 226 -7.78 13.42 11.68
C SER A 226 -6.67 13.60 10.65
N VAL A 227 -5.80 14.59 10.86
CA VAL A 227 -4.61 14.83 10.03
C VAL A 227 -3.74 13.58 9.91
N ASN A 228 -3.51 12.87 11.02
CA ASN A 228 -2.71 11.65 11.01
C ASN A 228 -3.35 10.55 10.16
N SER A 229 -4.67 10.46 10.16
CA SER A 229 -5.41 9.50 9.34
C SER A 229 -5.29 9.82 7.85
N LEU A 230 -5.46 11.09 7.49
CA LEU A 230 -5.31 11.58 6.12
C LEU A 230 -3.90 11.33 5.56
N LEU A 231 -2.86 11.61 6.35
CA LEU A 231 -1.47 11.35 5.97
C LEU A 231 -1.16 9.85 5.82
N SER A 232 -1.90 9.00 6.53
CA SER A 232 -1.75 7.55 6.52
C SER A 232 -2.59 6.86 5.46
N PHE A 233 -3.43 7.60 4.73
CA PHE A 233 -4.37 7.03 3.78
C PHE A 233 -3.63 6.40 2.59
N PRO A 234 -3.87 5.11 2.27
CA PRO A 234 -3.26 4.46 1.11
C PRO A 234 -3.60 5.19 -0.20
N GLY A 235 -2.57 5.49 -1.00
CA GLY A 235 -2.69 6.32 -2.21
C GLY A 235 -2.37 7.79 -1.97
N GLY A 236 -2.37 8.23 -0.72
CA GLY A 236 -2.30 9.64 -0.33
C GLY A 236 -3.58 10.40 -0.69
N ILE A 237 -3.85 11.49 0.02
CA ILE A 237 -4.95 12.43 -0.30
C ILE A 237 -4.46 13.71 -0.99
N SER A 238 -3.26 13.69 -1.57
CA SER A 238 -2.69 14.85 -2.27
C SER A 238 -3.66 15.30 -3.36
N GLY A 239 -4.27 16.48 -3.20
CA GLY A 239 -5.43 16.99 -3.92
C GLY A 239 -5.23 17.30 -5.42
N ARG A 240 -4.38 16.56 -6.13
CA ARG A 240 -3.98 16.82 -7.51
C ARG A 240 -4.97 16.31 -8.57
N HIS A 241 -6.13 15.78 -8.17
CA HIS A 241 -7.21 15.35 -9.06
C HIS A 241 -8.51 16.17 -8.92
N LEU A 242 -8.49 17.28 -8.16
CA LEU A 242 -9.62 18.22 -8.13
C LEU A 242 -9.39 19.31 -9.18
N LYS A 243 -9.71 19.01 -10.43
CA LYS A 243 -10.05 20.02 -11.44
C LYS A 243 -11.55 19.95 -11.71
#